data_AF-A0A536VWY4-F1
#
_entry.id   AF-A0A536VWY4-F1
#
_cell.length_a   1.000
_cell.length_b   1.000
_cell.length_c   1.000
_cell.angle_alpha   90.00
_cell.angle_beta   90.00
_cell.angle_gamma   90.00
#
_symmetry.space_group_name_H-M   'P 1'
#
loop_
_entity.id
_entity.type
_entity.pdbx_description
1 polymer ?
#
loop_
_entity_poly.entity_id
_entity_poly.type
_entity_poly.pdbx_seq_one_letter_code
_entity_poly.pdbx_strand_id
1 'polypeptide(L)'
;MNTAGSDYDVVILGAGLVGMALAVALARQGLGVALLERSSLAAFEGAAASEDWDQRVYAVSPGSAEFLRDLGAWQRLAADRITPIEVMDVHGDSDGAIAFSAYELGERALAWIVENRALAAALIEVVRTTAQVDVIAPCEPQSVAWSADAARITLADGRSLCARLVVGADG
;
A
#
# COMPACT_ATOMS: atom_id res chain seq x y z
N MET A 1 26.29 -1.85 -5.21
CA MET A 1 27.45 -0.95 -4.99
C MET A 1 26.98 0.14 -4.04
N ASN A 2 27.54 0.18 -2.84
CA ASN A 2 27.18 1.14 -1.80
C ASN A 2 27.84 2.48 -2.14
N THR A 3 27.10 3.41 -2.73
CA THR A 3 27.57 4.80 -2.93
C THR A 3 27.56 5.49 -1.58
N ALA A 4 28.75 5.88 -1.12
CA ALA A 4 28.96 6.54 0.17
C ALA A 4 28.07 7.78 0.31
N GLY A 5 26.99 7.70 1.11
CA GLY A 5 26.17 8.87 1.47
C GLY A 5 24.72 8.61 1.92
N SER A 6 24.11 7.48 1.58
CA SER A 6 22.69 7.18 1.91
C SER A 6 22.52 5.86 2.67
N ASP A 7 21.70 5.89 3.72
CA ASP A 7 21.35 4.71 4.53
C ASP A 7 20.37 3.80 3.77
N TYR A 8 19.52 4.40 2.92
CA TYR A 8 18.50 3.72 2.12
C TYR A 8 18.54 4.19 0.66
N ASP A 9 18.07 3.35 -0.26
CA ASP A 9 17.79 3.81 -1.62
C ASP A 9 16.55 4.70 -1.63
N VAL A 10 15.50 4.29 -0.91
CA VAL A 10 14.21 5.00 -0.85
C VAL A 10 13.70 5.12 0.57
N VAL A 11 13.25 6.31 0.95
CA VAL A 11 12.44 6.55 2.16
C VAL A 11 11.01 6.85 1.73
N ILE A 12 10.04 6.13 2.28
CA ILE A 12 8.61 6.30 2.03
C ILE A 12 7.97 6.88 3.29
N LEU A 13 7.30 8.03 3.16
CA LEU A 13 6.57 8.69 4.23
C LEU A 13 5.10 8.26 4.16
N GLY A 14 4.62 7.52 5.16
CA GLY A 14 3.26 7.00 5.23
C GLY A 14 3.20 5.50 4.94
N ALA A 15 2.70 4.73 5.91
CA ALA A 15 2.48 3.29 5.79
C ALA A 15 0.99 2.94 5.60
N GLY A 16 0.30 3.73 4.78
CA GLY A 16 -1.00 3.35 4.23
C GLY A 16 -0.87 2.25 3.17
N LEU A 17 -2.00 1.88 2.54
CA LEU A 17 -2.03 0.82 1.51
C LEU A 17 -1.00 1.05 0.40
N VAL A 18 -0.91 2.30 -0.09
CA VAL A 18 0.00 2.67 -1.17
C VAL A 18 1.46 2.60 -0.72
N GLY A 19 1.79 3.16 0.44
CA GLY A 19 3.15 3.17 0.97
C GLY A 19 3.68 1.76 1.25
N MET A 20 2.85 0.90 1.86
CA MET A 20 3.20 -0.51 2.08
C MET A 20 3.38 -1.27 0.77
N ALA A 21 2.46 -1.12 -0.20
CA ALA A 21 2.56 -1.81 -1.49
C ALA A 21 3.81 -1.37 -2.27
N LEU A 22 4.12 -0.06 -2.29
CA LEU A 22 5.31 0.48 -2.92
C LEU A 22 6.59 -0.03 -2.25
N ALA A 23 6.64 -0.06 -0.91
CA ALA A 23 7.80 -0.53 -0.16
C ALA A 23 8.16 -1.97 -0.55
N VAL A 24 7.17 -2.87 -0.59
CA VAL A 24 7.37 -4.26 -0.99
C VAL A 24 7.80 -4.36 -2.45
N ALA A 25 7.15 -3.60 -3.35
CA ALA A 25 7.48 -3.63 -4.77
C ALA A 25 8.95 -3.24 -5.03
N LEU A 26 9.41 -2.15 -4.40
CA LEU A 26 10.79 -1.67 -4.54
C LEU A 26 11.81 -2.61 -3.90
N ALA A 27 11.52 -3.12 -2.70
CA ALA A 27 12.35 -4.11 -2.02
C ALA A 27 12.52 -5.39 -2.85
N ARG A 28 11.50 -5.83 -3.58
CA ARG A 28 11.62 -6.99 -4.49
C ARG A 28 12.51 -6.72 -5.70
N GLN A 29 12.75 -5.46 -6.05
CA GLN A 29 13.72 -5.07 -7.06
C GLN A 29 15.14 -4.92 -6.52
N GLY A 30 15.37 -5.25 -5.24
CA GLY A 30 16.70 -5.21 -4.63
C GLY A 30 17.07 -3.86 -3.98
N LEU A 31 16.10 -2.95 -3.80
CA LEU A 31 16.31 -1.64 -3.20
C LEU A 31 16.13 -1.68 -1.69
N GLY A 32 17.03 -1.03 -0.95
CA GLY A 32 16.86 -0.83 0.49
C GLY A 32 15.82 0.26 0.78
N VAL A 33 14.73 -0.07 1.47
CA VAL A 33 13.60 0.83 1.70
C VAL A 33 13.39 1.07 3.20
N ALA A 34 13.25 2.33 3.60
CA ALA A 34 12.69 2.69 4.90
C ALA A 34 11.22 3.12 4.73
N LEU A 35 10.32 2.51 5.49
CA LEU A 35 8.89 2.86 5.54
C LEU A 35 8.57 3.53 6.88
N LEU A 36 8.21 4.80 6.85
CA LEU A 36 8.00 5.63 8.03
C LEU A 36 6.50 5.85 8.26
N GLU A 37 6.05 5.71 9.49
CA GLU A 37 4.66 6.00 9.87
C GLU A 37 4.58 6.67 11.23
N ARG A 38 3.72 7.68 11.35
CA ARG A 38 3.50 8.44 12.59
C ARG A 38 2.80 7.59 13.64
N SER A 39 1.84 6.79 13.18
CA SER A 39 1.04 5.93 14.06
C SER A 39 1.71 4.57 14.30
N SER A 40 1.30 3.89 15.38
CA SER A 40 1.65 2.49 15.54
C SER A 40 0.93 1.63 14.49
N LEU A 41 1.67 0.71 13.87
CA LEU A 41 1.10 -0.28 12.94
C LEU A 41 0.40 -1.44 13.65
N ALA A 42 0.41 -1.46 14.99
CA ALA A 42 -0.32 -2.44 15.78
C ALA A 42 -1.83 -2.40 15.53
N ALA A 43 -2.38 -1.26 15.09
CA ALA A 43 -3.79 -1.13 14.74
C ALA A 43 -4.23 -2.06 13.58
N PHE A 44 -3.28 -2.54 12.77
CA PHE A 44 -3.55 -3.50 11.70
C PHE A 44 -3.38 -4.96 12.15
N GLU A 45 -2.81 -5.19 13.34
CA GLU A 45 -2.63 -6.54 13.89
C GLU A 45 -3.98 -7.11 14.32
N GLY A 46 -4.32 -8.31 13.81
CA GLY A 46 -5.60 -8.95 14.09
C GLY A 46 -6.81 -8.31 13.41
N ALA A 47 -6.63 -7.22 12.64
CA ALA A 47 -7.73 -6.55 11.94
C ALA A 47 -8.44 -7.45 10.92
N ALA A 48 -7.71 -8.43 10.35
CA ALA A 48 -8.28 -9.46 9.48
C ALA A 48 -9.18 -10.47 10.21
N ALA A 49 -9.08 -10.58 11.54
CA ALA A 49 -9.87 -11.49 12.37
C ALA A 49 -11.14 -10.86 12.95
N SER A 50 -11.44 -9.60 12.60
CA SER A 50 -12.67 -8.93 13.02
C SER A 50 -13.86 -9.49 12.25
N GLU A 51 -14.89 -9.94 12.97
CA GLU A 51 -16.15 -10.40 12.36
C GLU A 51 -16.97 -9.23 11.80
N ASP A 52 -16.75 -8.01 12.30
CA ASP A 52 -17.44 -6.79 11.85
C ASP A 52 -17.03 -6.34 10.44
N TRP A 53 -17.95 -5.69 9.75
CA TRP A 53 -17.71 -5.08 8.43
C TRP A 53 -17.04 -3.70 8.54
N ASP A 54 -16.06 -3.46 7.68
CA ASP A 54 -15.46 -2.15 7.46
C ASP A 54 -16.36 -1.25 6.63
N GLN A 55 -16.57 -0.01 7.09
CA GLN A 55 -17.28 1.01 6.32
C GLN A 55 -16.43 1.53 5.15
N ARG A 56 -15.09 1.41 5.24
CA ARG A 56 -14.19 1.82 4.17
C ARG A 56 -13.86 0.62 3.29
N VAL A 57 -14.36 0.67 2.05
CA VAL A 57 -14.12 -0.36 1.03
C VAL A 57 -13.53 0.25 -0.24
N TYR A 58 -12.88 -0.58 -1.04
CA TYR A 58 -12.37 -0.19 -2.36
C TYR A 58 -12.90 -1.13 -3.44
N ALA A 59 -13.25 -0.57 -4.59
CA ALA A 59 -13.37 -1.32 -5.83
C ALA A 59 -11.99 -1.49 -6.45
N VAL A 60 -11.35 -2.63 -6.19
CA VAL A 60 -10.02 -2.97 -6.71
C VAL A 60 -10.15 -3.44 -8.15
N SER A 61 -9.51 -2.75 -9.08
CA SER A 61 -9.48 -3.12 -10.50
C SER A 61 -8.69 -4.42 -10.75
N PRO A 62 -8.86 -5.09 -11.92
CA PRO A 62 -8.08 -6.28 -12.29
C PRO A 62 -6.56 -6.08 -12.19
N GLY A 63 -6.03 -4.99 -12.72
CA GLY A 63 -4.60 -4.68 -12.64
C GLY A 63 -4.11 -4.47 -11.21
N SER A 64 -4.89 -3.76 -10.38
CA SER A 64 -4.53 -3.59 -8.95
C SER A 64 -4.61 -4.91 -8.19
N ALA A 65 -5.57 -5.77 -8.50
CA ALA A 65 -5.69 -7.08 -7.88
C ALA A 65 -4.52 -7.99 -8.29
N GLU A 66 -4.09 -7.95 -9.56
CA GLU A 66 -2.90 -8.66 -10.05
C GLU A 66 -1.63 -8.15 -9.36
N PHE A 67 -1.45 -6.83 -9.29
CA PHE A 67 -0.33 -6.24 -8.56
C PHE A 67 -0.30 -6.69 -7.09
N LEU A 68 -1.43 -6.68 -6.38
CA LEU A 68 -1.53 -7.16 -5.00
C LEU A 68 -1.26 -8.67 -4.88
N ARG A 69 -1.60 -9.48 -5.90
CA ARG A 69 -1.26 -10.91 -5.97
C ARG A 69 0.24 -11.11 -6.14
N ASP A 70 0.87 -10.31 -7.00
CA ASP A 70 2.31 -10.37 -7.20
C ASP A 70 3.02 -10.06 -5.89
N LEU A 71 2.62 -8.99 -5.19
CA LEU A 71 3.13 -8.65 -3.86
C LEU A 71 2.84 -9.72 -2.79
N GLY A 72 1.90 -10.64 -3.02
CA GLY A 72 1.51 -11.68 -2.08
C GLY A 72 0.44 -11.25 -1.08
N ALA A 73 -0.05 -10.01 -1.16
CA ALA A 73 -1.07 -9.50 -0.23
C ALA A 73 -2.45 -10.10 -0.53
N TRP A 74 -2.80 -10.26 -1.81
CA TRP A 74 -4.13 -10.76 -2.20
C TRP A 74 -4.46 -12.14 -1.63
N GLN A 75 -3.48 -13.03 -1.58
CA GLN A 75 -3.62 -14.41 -1.10
C GLN A 75 -3.86 -14.50 0.42
N ARG A 76 -3.64 -13.40 1.15
CA ARG A 76 -3.87 -13.30 2.60
C ARG A 76 -5.28 -12.82 2.94
N LEU A 77 -6.04 -12.39 1.94
CA LEU A 77 -7.43 -11.97 2.12
C LEU A 77 -8.34 -13.20 2.28
N ALA A 78 -9.33 -13.10 3.16
CA ALA A 78 -10.36 -14.13 3.31
C ALA A 78 -11.25 -14.14 2.05
N ALA A 79 -11.34 -15.29 1.37
CA ALA A 79 -11.99 -15.39 0.06
C ALA A 79 -13.49 -15.04 0.10
N ASP A 80 -14.15 -15.29 1.23
CA ASP A 80 -15.55 -14.93 1.51
C ASP A 80 -15.76 -13.43 1.79
N ARG A 81 -14.69 -12.66 1.97
CA ARG A 81 -14.69 -11.20 2.16
C ARG A 81 -14.25 -10.43 0.91
N ILE A 82 -14.13 -11.12 -0.24
CA ILE A 82 -13.82 -10.52 -1.54
C ILE A 82 -15.03 -10.66 -2.45
N THR A 83 -15.71 -9.55 -2.74
CA THR A 83 -16.94 -9.59 -3.54
C THR A 83 -16.68 -9.13 -4.97
N PRO A 84 -16.86 -9.98 -6.01
CA PRO A 84 -16.68 -9.56 -7.39
C PRO A 84 -17.81 -8.62 -7.84
N ILE A 85 -17.46 -7.64 -8.68
CA ILE A 85 -18.42 -6.85 -9.45
C ILE A 85 -18.48 -7.45 -10.85
N GLU A 86 -19.56 -8.14 -11.18
CA GLU A 86 -19.73 -8.81 -12.47
C GLU A 86 -20.48 -7.96 -13.49
N VAL A 87 -21.34 -7.06 -13.02
CA VAL A 87 -22.17 -6.17 -13.84
C VAL A 87 -22.13 -4.77 -13.24
N MET A 88 -22.12 -3.75 -14.09
CA MET A 88 -22.20 -2.35 -13.70
C MET A 88 -23.30 -1.67 -14.49
N ASP A 89 -24.27 -1.09 -13.78
CA ASP A 89 -25.32 -0.24 -14.33
C ASP A 89 -25.11 1.19 -13.81
N VAL A 90 -24.76 2.11 -14.71
CA VAL A 90 -24.49 3.52 -14.39
C VAL A 90 -25.61 4.37 -14.95
N HIS A 91 -26.30 5.10 -14.06
CA HIS A 91 -27.33 6.07 -14.43
C HIS A 91 -26.80 7.48 -14.18
N GLY A 92 -26.88 8.32 -15.21
CA GLY A 92 -26.61 9.75 -15.12
C GLY A 92 -27.90 10.56 -14.96
N ASP A 93 -27.78 11.88 -15.08
CA ASP A 93 -28.94 12.76 -15.14
C ASP A 93 -29.76 12.52 -16.42
N SER A 94 -31.05 12.86 -16.39
CA SER A 94 -32.01 12.58 -17.47
C SER A 94 -32.07 11.08 -17.81
N ASP A 95 -32.10 10.70 -19.09
CA ASP A 95 -32.15 9.30 -19.55
C ASP A 95 -30.76 8.72 -19.86
N GLY A 96 -29.68 9.30 -19.31
CA GLY A 96 -28.32 8.81 -19.52
C GLY A 96 -28.09 7.48 -18.78
N ALA A 97 -27.80 6.41 -19.51
CA ALA A 97 -27.51 5.11 -18.92
C ALA A 97 -26.42 4.36 -19.68
N ILE A 98 -25.54 3.66 -18.96
CA ILE A 98 -24.55 2.73 -19.51
C ILE A 98 -24.60 1.45 -18.66
N ALA A 99 -24.74 0.31 -19.32
CA ALA A 99 -24.67 -1.01 -18.70
C ALA A 99 -23.59 -1.84 -19.37
N PHE A 100 -22.79 -2.56 -18.57
CA PHE A 100 -21.76 -3.46 -19.08
C PHE A 100 -21.45 -4.57 -18.06
N SER A 101 -20.97 -5.70 -18.55
CA SER A 101 -20.63 -6.86 -17.74
C SER A 101 -19.22 -7.37 -17.98
N ALA A 102 -18.64 -8.05 -16.98
CA ALA A 102 -17.36 -8.71 -17.11
C ALA A 102 -17.42 -9.83 -18.17
N TYR A 103 -18.57 -10.49 -18.28
CA TYR A 103 -18.82 -11.54 -19.28
C TYR A 103 -18.64 -11.04 -20.71
N GLU A 104 -19.20 -9.87 -21.04
CA GLU A 104 -19.05 -9.25 -22.38
C GLU A 104 -17.59 -8.90 -22.71
N LEU A 105 -16.78 -8.65 -21.69
CA LEU A 105 -15.36 -8.34 -21.81
C LEU A 105 -14.46 -9.60 -21.80
N GLY A 106 -15.03 -10.80 -21.57
CA GLY A 106 -14.26 -12.03 -21.40
C GLY A 106 -13.48 -12.08 -20.09
N GLU A 107 -13.87 -11.28 -19.11
CA GLU A 107 -13.21 -11.14 -17.81
C GLU A 107 -13.99 -11.86 -16.70
N ARG A 108 -13.30 -12.17 -15.60
CA ARG A 108 -13.92 -12.80 -14.43
C ARG A 108 -14.76 -11.84 -13.59
N ALA A 109 -14.32 -10.58 -13.52
CA ALA A 109 -14.99 -9.51 -12.79
C ALA A 109 -14.49 -8.16 -13.32
N LEU A 110 -15.34 -7.14 -13.27
CA LEU A 110 -14.99 -5.75 -13.58
C LEU A 110 -14.09 -5.16 -12.50
N ALA A 111 -14.30 -5.56 -11.25
CA ALA A 111 -13.53 -5.19 -10.06
C ALA A 111 -13.88 -6.13 -8.90
N TRP A 112 -13.22 -5.95 -7.75
CA TRP A 112 -13.58 -6.61 -6.51
C TRP A 112 -13.73 -5.59 -5.40
N ILE A 113 -14.83 -5.68 -4.64
CA ILE A 113 -15.00 -4.93 -3.40
C ILE A 113 -14.19 -5.63 -2.30
N VAL A 114 -13.28 -4.88 -1.69
CA VAL A 114 -12.43 -5.35 -0.59
C VAL A 114 -12.36 -4.28 0.49
N GLU A 115 -12.42 -4.72 1.74
CA GLU A 115 -12.32 -3.86 2.93
C GLU A 115 -10.92 -3.28 3.12
N ASN A 116 -10.87 -2.01 3.54
CA ASN A 116 -9.62 -1.32 3.82
C ASN A 116 -8.80 -2.01 4.92
N ARG A 117 -9.44 -2.37 6.04
CA ARG A 117 -8.75 -3.09 7.13
C ARG A 117 -8.12 -4.40 6.68
N ALA A 118 -8.80 -5.15 5.82
CA ALA A 118 -8.34 -6.44 5.34
C ALA A 118 -7.13 -6.28 4.41
N LEU A 119 -7.18 -5.32 3.49
CA LEU A 119 -6.04 -4.98 2.63
C LEU A 119 -4.84 -4.48 3.44
N ALA A 120 -5.07 -3.63 4.45
CA ALA A 120 -4.00 -3.12 5.29
C ALA A 120 -3.33 -4.23 6.10
N ALA A 121 -4.13 -5.12 6.72
CA ALA A 121 -3.64 -6.29 7.43
C ALA A 121 -2.83 -7.22 6.53
N ALA A 122 -3.32 -7.50 5.32
CA ALA A 122 -2.61 -8.33 4.35
C ALA A 122 -1.28 -7.72 3.91
N LEU A 123 -1.25 -6.41 3.64
CA LEU A 123 -0.03 -5.72 3.21
C LEU A 123 1.02 -5.61 4.32
N ILE A 124 0.61 -5.34 5.57
CA ILE A 124 1.58 -5.22 6.67
C ILE A 124 2.26 -6.56 6.96
N GLU A 125 1.58 -7.68 6.81
CA GLU A 125 2.19 -9.02 6.91
C GLU A 125 3.25 -9.25 5.84
N VAL A 126 3.00 -8.81 4.60
CA VAL A 126 3.97 -8.89 3.51
C VAL A 126 5.18 -7.98 3.81
N VAL A 127 4.94 -6.74 4.24
CA VAL A 127 6.00 -5.79 4.62
C VAL A 127 6.90 -6.39 5.68
N ARG A 128 6.34 -6.94 6.78
CA ARG A 128 7.12 -7.52 7.89
C ARG A 128 7.97 -8.72 7.51
N THR A 129 7.60 -9.42 6.44
CA THR A 129 8.34 -10.60 5.95
C THR A 129 9.30 -10.25 4.80
N THR A 130 9.34 -8.99 4.37
CA THR A 130 10.21 -8.53 3.27
C THR A 130 11.51 -7.96 3.83
N ALA A 131 12.62 -8.70 3.66
CA ALA A 131 13.90 -8.42 4.31
C ALA A 131 14.56 -7.06 3.99
N GLN A 132 14.17 -6.39 2.90
CA GLN A 132 14.74 -5.11 2.48
C GLN A 132 13.84 -3.90 2.84
N VAL A 133 12.80 -4.11 3.63
CA VAL A 133 11.93 -3.04 4.14
C VAL A 133 12.14 -2.87 5.64
N ASP A 134 12.75 -1.77 6.03
CA ASP A 134 12.86 -1.35 7.42
C ASP A 134 11.65 -0.48 7.79
N VAL A 135 10.81 -1.01 8.68
CA VAL A 135 9.63 -0.30 9.17
C VAL A 135 10.00 0.52 10.41
N ILE A 136 9.82 1.83 10.33
CA ILE A 136 10.12 2.77 11.40
C ILE A 136 8.79 3.39 11.85
N ALA A 137 8.16 2.77 12.85
CA ALA A 137 6.88 3.19 13.39
C ALA A 137 6.77 2.85 14.89
N PRO A 138 6.20 3.74 15.73
CA PRO A 138 5.82 5.11 15.39
C PRO A 138 7.06 6.01 15.22
N CYS A 139 7.04 6.92 14.25
CA CYS A 139 8.02 7.99 14.12
C CYS A 139 7.44 9.25 13.46
N GLU A 140 7.94 10.42 13.83
CA GLU A 140 7.48 11.70 13.28
C GLU A 140 8.60 12.36 12.45
N PRO A 141 8.50 12.36 11.11
CA PRO A 141 9.40 13.14 10.26
C PRO A 141 9.15 14.64 10.50
N GLN A 142 10.21 15.39 10.85
CA GLN A 142 10.11 16.83 11.13
C GLN A 142 10.56 17.71 9.97
N SER A 143 11.60 17.29 9.26
CA SER A 143 12.16 18.08 8.17
C SER A 143 12.86 17.20 7.14
N VAL A 144 12.92 17.69 5.92
CA VAL A 144 13.72 17.12 4.83
C VAL A 144 14.66 18.20 4.31
N ALA A 145 15.96 17.91 4.33
CA ALA A 145 16.98 18.74 3.72
C ALA A 145 17.47 18.07 2.43
N TRP A 146 17.41 18.80 1.32
CA TRP A 146 17.75 18.30 -0.01
C TRP A 146 19.20 18.65 -0.37
N SER A 147 19.92 17.71 -0.94
CA SER A 147 21.23 17.91 -1.55
C SER A 147 21.24 17.33 -2.97
N ALA A 148 22.33 17.52 -3.71
CA ALA A 148 22.44 17.03 -5.08
C ALA A 148 22.34 15.49 -5.17
N ASP A 149 22.87 14.78 -4.18
CA ASP A 149 23.04 13.33 -4.24
C ASP A 149 22.12 12.54 -3.28
N ALA A 150 21.53 13.22 -2.28
CA ALA A 150 20.66 12.60 -1.29
C ALA A 150 19.71 13.60 -0.61
N ALA A 151 18.62 13.08 -0.06
CA ALA A 151 17.76 13.75 0.89
C ALA A 151 18.09 13.27 2.31
N ARG A 152 18.13 14.21 3.26
CA ARG A 152 18.25 13.92 4.69
C ARG A 152 16.93 14.18 5.38
N ILE A 153 16.35 13.15 5.98
CA ILE A 153 15.15 13.22 6.80
C ILE A 153 15.59 13.30 8.26
N THR A 154 15.04 14.26 9.01
CA THR A 154 15.24 14.36 10.46
C THR A 154 13.96 13.97 11.16
N LEU A 155 14.05 13.03 12.11
CA LEU A 155 12.94 12.55 12.92
C LEU A 155 12.85 13.32 14.25
N ALA A 156 11.68 13.34 14.87
CA ALA A 156 11.44 14.06 16.13
C ALA A 156 12.25 13.54 17.33
N ASP A 157 12.70 12.29 17.28
CA ASP A 157 13.57 11.69 18.29
C ASP A 157 15.07 12.00 18.08
N GLY A 158 15.40 12.84 17.09
CA GLY A 158 16.75 13.26 16.76
C GLY A 158 17.51 12.31 15.82
N ARG A 159 16.94 11.14 15.47
CA ARG A 159 17.51 10.29 14.42
C ARG A 159 17.45 11.02 13.06
N SER A 160 18.41 10.70 12.19
CA SER A 160 18.44 11.18 10.82
C SER A 160 18.66 10.02 9.86
N LEU A 161 17.92 10.03 8.76
CA LEU A 161 18.02 9.03 7.69
C LEU A 161 18.44 9.74 6.41
N CYS A 162 19.34 9.14 5.64
CA CYS A 162 19.70 9.60 4.30
C CYS A 162 19.14 8.65 3.24
N ALA A 163 18.51 9.20 2.19
CA ALA A 163 18.01 8.43 1.06
C ALA A 163 18.23 9.11 -0.27
N ARG A 164 18.33 8.32 -1.35
CA ARG A 164 18.48 8.85 -2.72
C ARG A 164 17.15 9.36 -3.27
N LEU A 165 16.04 8.79 -2.81
CA LEU A 165 14.68 9.19 -3.15
C LEU A 165 13.80 9.25 -1.90
N VAL A 166 12.93 10.25 -1.82
CA VAL A 166 11.86 10.32 -0.84
C VAL A 166 10.52 10.28 -1.57
N VAL A 167 9.60 9.44 -1.11
CA VAL A 167 8.24 9.33 -1.63
C VAL A 167 7.24 9.70 -0.54
N GLY A 168 6.37 10.67 -0.82
CA GLY A 168 5.22 10.98 0.02
C GLY A 168 4.05 10.04 -0.31
N ALA A 169 3.58 9.29 0.68
CA ALA A 169 2.46 8.35 0.61
C ALA A 169 1.59 8.41 1.88
N ASP A 170 1.54 9.57 2.54
CA ASP A 170 0.84 9.85 3.80
C ASP A 170 -0.51 10.58 3.62
N GLY A 171 -1.19 10.28 2.49
CA GLY A 171 -2.52 10.82 2.16
C GLY A 171 -3.70 10.02 2.70
#